data_AF-A0AAD5B4Y6-F1
#
_entry.id   AF-A0AAD5B4Y6-F1
#
_cell.length_a   1.000
_cell.length_b   1.000
_cell.length_c   1.000
_cell.angle_alpha   90.00
_cell.angle_beta   90.00
_cell.angle_gamma   90.00
#
_symmetry.space_group_name_H-M   'P 1'
#
loop_
_entity.id
_entity.type
_entity.pdbx_description
1 polymer ?
#
loop_
_entity_poly.entity_id
_entity_poly.type
_entity_poly.pdbx_seq_one_letter_code
_entity_poly.pdbx_strand_id
1 'polypeptide(L)'
;MQGGTVVRSAPYTAVIIGSKCPGDETLSSIRRAERLVLQSHVRTLDCTARYRAPPHSSQLPGPTLRAYSVKKDVIQTRPASSGNLLNSLCGTGPFPPPALREQSAGLSKALSAEYTRAVRQVEGHLRRQAGRINEAATRLNHQKEKLEKLLRSVRTALLVNKKTTEERTRRPATETEKDEADFLLCHERKGLSELKWNLDILLKDTLTQIQTLTQSSRWLLDCAFERSRVIELLPQKGPPPASVHPLISPLSLEPDPSGPFTPECKEVLESSAAVLQTSKLHSRRIEQVMCDVIKKQAALHQSVNEGLLQKIAQTQNLQQRLTMSSAATRQAIYRKKRQMQCASYSHGRALGPVSSGDLFCRERINRPIVQVYERHPTFQLPESRLIAQGKAMLKHHLEREEKTVGELQDVHLQLKDDFCVKRESARVDTAALRLRRMNTSHIFV
;
A
#
# COMPACT_ATOMS: atom_id res chain seq x y z
N MET A 1 -21.55 32.82 30.72
CA MET A 1 -21.95 31.41 30.53
C MET A 1 -20.81 30.66 29.87
N GLN A 2 -20.34 29.56 30.48
CA GLN A 2 -19.29 28.70 29.93
C GLN A 2 -19.91 27.52 29.18
N GLY A 3 -19.22 27.00 28.16
CA GLY A 3 -19.72 25.91 27.32
C GLY A 3 -18.63 25.21 26.49
N GLY A 4 -17.43 25.08 27.06
CA GLY A 4 -16.28 24.47 26.36
C GLY A 4 -16.39 22.95 26.28
N THR A 5 -16.73 22.42 25.10
CA THR A 5 -16.83 20.97 24.86
C THR A 5 -15.43 20.33 24.77
N VAL A 6 -14.87 19.93 25.90
CA VAL A 6 -13.57 19.23 25.95
C VAL A 6 -13.70 17.81 25.39
N VAL A 7 -13.31 17.61 24.15
CA VAL A 7 -13.15 16.27 23.54
C VAL A 7 -11.97 15.57 24.22
N ARG A 8 -12.27 14.71 25.20
CA ARG A 8 -11.26 13.82 25.81
C ARG A 8 -10.81 12.78 24.79
N SER A 9 -9.60 12.94 24.26
CA SER A 9 -8.89 11.87 23.57
C SER A 9 -8.66 10.71 24.54
N ALA A 10 -9.32 9.57 24.31
CA ALA A 10 -9.04 8.35 25.06
C ALA A 10 -7.60 7.89 24.76
N PRO A 11 -6.79 7.51 25.76
CA PRO A 11 -5.50 6.89 25.50
C PRO A 11 -5.71 5.54 24.81
N TYR A 12 -4.83 5.20 23.86
CA TYR A 12 -4.82 3.87 23.25
C TYR A 12 -4.46 2.83 24.30
N THR A 13 -5.47 2.18 24.88
CA THR A 13 -5.28 0.92 25.59
C THR A 13 -4.80 -0.13 24.59
N ALA A 14 -3.52 -0.46 24.65
CA ALA A 14 -2.95 -1.56 23.90
C ALA A 14 -3.61 -2.86 24.39
N VAL A 15 -4.68 -3.30 23.72
CA VAL A 15 -5.33 -4.58 23.99
C VAL A 15 -4.37 -5.67 23.56
N ILE A 16 -3.59 -6.18 24.52
CA ILE A 16 -2.76 -7.37 24.34
C ILE A 16 -3.73 -8.56 24.23
N ILE A 17 -4.20 -8.83 23.01
CA ILE A 17 -4.97 -10.03 22.70
C ILE A 17 -4.00 -11.21 22.76
N GLY A 18 -3.86 -11.77 23.96
CA GLY A 18 -3.03 -12.93 24.26
C GLY A 18 -3.62 -14.24 23.75
N SER A 19 -3.86 -14.34 22.44
CA SER A 19 -3.88 -15.66 21.79
C SER A 19 -2.45 -16.21 21.80
N LYS A 20 -2.27 -17.46 22.22
CA LYS A 20 -0.98 -18.16 22.14
C LYS A 20 -0.64 -18.43 20.68
N CYS A 21 0.04 -17.50 20.02
CA CYS A 21 0.45 -17.70 18.63
C CYS A 21 1.35 -18.96 18.51
N PRO A 22 1.32 -19.75 17.42
CA PRO A 22 2.22 -20.89 17.19
C PRO A 22 3.73 -20.55 17.17
N GLY A 23 4.08 -19.27 17.25
CA GLY A 23 5.43 -18.84 17.63
C GLY A 23 5.80 -19.29 19.05
N ASP A 24 4.90 -19.16 20.02
CA ASP A 24 5.12 -19.56 21.42
C ASP A 24 5.28 -21.07 21.58
N GLU A 25 4.61 -21.90 20.77
CA GLU A 25 4.77 -23.36 20.81
C GLU A 25 6.17 -23.77 20.34
N THR A 26 6.60 -23.32 19.16
CA THR A 26 7.95 -23.58 18.66
C THR A 26 9.03 -22.97 19.56
N LEU A 27 8.81 -21.77 20.11
CA LEU A 27 9.69 -21.18 21.10
C LEU A 27 9.70 -21.97 22.41
N SER A 28 8.61 -22.66 22.76
CA SER A 28 8.53 -23.56 23.92
C SER A 28 9.24 -24.90 23.67
N SER A 29 9.17 -25.47 22.45
CA SER A 29 10.02 -26.58 22.02
C SER A 29 11.50 -26.22 22.19
N ILE A 30 11.90 -25.06 21.66
CA ILE A 30 13.27 -24.54 21.78
C ILE A 30 13.66 -24.34 23.25
N ARG A 31 12.83 -23.68 24.07
CA ARG A 31 13.08 -23.46 25.51
C ARG A 31 13.06 -24.76 26.34
N ARG A 32 12.33 -25.80 25.92
CA ARG A 32 12.37 -27.15 26.53
C ARG A 32 13.70 -27.81 26.23
N ALA A 33 14.13 -27.78 24.98
CA ALA A 33 15.42 -28.30 24.53
C ALA A 33 16.61 -27.59 25.19
N GLU A 34 16.62 -26.25 25.18
CA GLU A 34 17.63 -25.41 25.85
C GLU A 34 17.76 -25.79 27.33
N ARG A 35 16.63 -25.97 28.05
CA ARG A 35 16.64 -26.41 29.46
C ARG A 35 17.18 -27.83 29.66
N LEU A 36 16.80 -28.81 28.84
CA LEU A 36 17.31 -30.19 28.96
C LEU A 36 18.82 -30.25 28.62
N VAL A 37 19.26 -29.50 27.61
CA VAL A 37 20.69 -29.38 27.26
C VAL A 37 21.47 -28.71 28.40
N LEU A 38 20.93 -27.68 29.05
CA LEU A 38 21.54 -27.06 30.23
C LEU A 38 21.57 -28.01 31.43
N GLN A 39 20.49 -28.75 31.71
CA GLN A 39 20.48 -29.78 32.77
C GLN A 39 21.51 -30.91 32.50
N SER A 40 21.81 -31.20 31.23
CA SER A 40 22.91 -32.10 30.87
C SER A 40 24.31 -31.50 31.08
N HIS A 41 24.45 -30.17 31.04
CA HIS A 41 25.71 -29.42 31.21
C HIS A 41 26.00 -28.99 32.66
N VAL A 42 24.98 -28.69 33.47
CA VAL A 42 25.16 -28.22 34.85
C VAL A 42 25.85 -29.28 35.73
N ARG A 43 25.75 -30.57 35.38
CA ARG A 43 26.58 -31.65 35.97
C ARG A 43 28.02 -31.73 35.37
N THR A 44 28.53 -30.65 34.79
CA THR A 44 29.79 -30.65 34.01
C THR A 44 30.53 -29.30 34.00
N LEU A 45 29.97 -28.22 34.57
CA LEU A 45 30.49 -26.84 34.41
C LEU A 45 30.79 -26.13 35.74
N ASP A 46 31.42 -26.84 36.68
CA ASP A 46 32.12 -26.22 37.83
C ASP A 46 33.47 -25.58 37.42
N CYS A 47 33.80 -25.53 36.12
CA CYS A 47 35.12 -25.17 35.59
C CYS A 47 35.13 -24.01 34.59
N THR A 48 35.37 -22.80 35.12
CA THR A 48 36.05 -21.65 34.46
C THR A 48 35.34 -20.88 33.33
N ALA A 49 35.77 -19.62 33.12
CA ALA A 49 35.14 -18.62 32.24
C ALA A 49 36.12 -17.47 31.87
N ARG A 50 35.61 -16.47 31.12
CA ARG A 50 36.24 -15.18 30.70
C ARG A 50 37.04 -15.23 29.38
N TYR A 51 37.22 -14.17 28.59
CA TYR A 51 36.43 -12.97 28.19
C TYR A 51 37.43 -11.96 27.55
N ARG A 52 37.16 -11.43 26.33
CA ARG A 52 37.33 -9.98 25.94
C ARG A 52 37.17 -9.71 24.43
N ALA A 53 36.90 -8.44 24.09
CA ALA A 53 36.71 -7.86 22.74
C ALA A 53 37.10 -6.33 22.78
N PRO A 54 37.26 -5.60 21.63
CA PRO A 54 38.01 -4.31 21.51
C PRO A 54 37.29 -3.03 22.06
N PRO A 55 36.74 -2.00 21.36
CA PRO A 55 36.68 -1.51 19.94
C PRO A 55 37.13 0.00 19.73
N HIS A 56 36.73 0.63 18.60
CA HIS A 56 36.65 2.10 18.29
C HIS A 56 37.87 2.80 17.59
N SER A 57 37.78 3.99 16.94
CA SER A 57 36.70 5.03 16.73
C SER A 57 36.78 5.72 15.32
N SER A 58 35.72 6.33 14.74
CA SER A 58 35.36 7.80 14.59
C SER A 58 36.31 8.71 13.74
N GLN A 59 35.93 9.85 13.11
CA GLN A 59 34.70 10.69 13.04
C GLN A 59 34.59 11.57 11.72
N LEU A 60 33.83 12.71 11.72
CA LEU A 60 33.36 13.53 10.57
C LEU A 60 33.99 15.00 10.49
N PRO A 61 33.29 16.11 10.09
CA PRO A 61 33.05 16.67 8.72
C PRO A 61 33.43 18.19 8.52
N GLY A 62 33.06 18.85 7.39
CA GLY A 62 32.88 20.33 7.32
C GLY A 62 32.76 21.04 5.92
N PRO A 63 31.73 21.89 5.65
CA PRO A 63 31.58 22.68 4.38
C PRO A 63 31.20 24.19 4.52
N THR A 64 31.16 24.99 3.43
CA THR A 64 30.30 26.22 3.29
C THR A 64 30.17 26.81 1.85
N LEU A 65 29.32 27.85 1.66
CA LEU A 65 28.88 28.48 0.38
C LEU A 65 28.82 30.03 0.45
N ARG A 66 28.81 30.76 -0.69
CA ARG A 66 28.25 32.14 -0.81
C ARG A 66 27.90 32.58 -2.26
N ALA A 67 27.10 33.64 -2.43
CA ALA A 67 26.60 34.18 -3.72
C ALA A 67 26.24 35.70 -3.64
N TYR A 68 26.10 36.41 -4.77
CA TYR A 68 25.70 37.84 -4.89
C TYR A 68 24.88 38.19 -6.18
N SER A 69 24.43 39.45 -6.36
CA SER A 69 23.32 39.90 -7.27
C SER A 69 23.35 41.43 -7.59
N VAL A 70 22.57 41.96 -8.58
CA VAL A 70 21.96 43.34 -8.70
C VAL A 70 21.20 43.59 -10.07
N LYS A 71 20.51 44.75 -10.29
CA LYS A 71 19.47 45.07 -11.33
C LYS A 71 19.57 46.50 -11.96
N LYS A 72 18.83 46.85 -13.07
CA LYS A 72 18.09 48.16 -13.30
C LYS A 72 17.15 48.28 -14.56
N ASP A 73 16.93 49.49 -15.15
CA ASP A 73 15.64 50.09 -15.65
C ASP A 73 15.80 51.01 -16.93
N VAL A 74 14.87 51.69 -17.68
CA VAL A 74 13.39 51.67 -18.01
C VAL A 74 12.99 52.71 -19.14
N ILE A 75 12.21 52.29 -20.17
CA ILE A 75 11.05 52.88 -20.97
C ILE A 75 10.82 54.43 -21.23
N GLN A 76 10.44 54.87 -22.48
CA GLN A 76 9.26 55.78 -22.85
C GLN A 76 9.00 56.13 -24.38
N THR A 77 8.02 57.02 -24.72
CA THR A 77 7.06 56.94 -25.90
C THR A 77 6.47 58.28 -26.50
N ARG A 78 5.80 58.30 -27.73
CA ARG A 78 4.49 59.01 -28.09
C ARG A 78 4.02 59.09 -29.61
N PRO A 79 2.74 59.49 -29.96
CA PRO A 79 2.06 59.41 -31.31
C PRO A 79 1.21 60.65 -31.82
N ALA A 80 0.27 60.49 -32.80
CA ALA A 80 -0.61 61.53 -33.46
C ALA A 80 -2.03 61.07 -33.98
N SER A 81 -2.85 61.94 -34.66
CA SER A 81 -4.25 61.76 -35.22
C SER A 81 -4.60 62.81 -36.35
N SER A 82 -5.78 63.07 -36.99
CA SER A 82 -7.24 62.67 -36.98
C SER A 82 -8.03 63.18 -38.27
N GLY A 83 -9.35 62.91 -38.51
CA GLY A 83 -10.20 63.58 -39.57
C GLY A 83 -11.63 63.01 -39.92
N ASN A 84 -12.60 63.82 -40.42
CA ASN A 84 -14.07 63.50 -40.66
C ASN A 84 -14.79 64.36 -41.77
N LEU A 85 -16.00 63.96 -42.27
CA LEU A 85 -17.29 64.74 -42.47
C LEU A 85 -18.28 64.32 -43.63
N LEU A 86 -19.53 64.85 -43.66
CA LEU A 86 -20.73 64.49 -44.48
C LEU A 86 -21.65 65.71 -44.86
N ASN A 87 -22.69 65.54 -45.71
CA ASN A 87 -23.73 66.57 -46.07
C ASN A 87 -25.10 65.98 -46.56
N SER A 88 -26.17 66.80 -46.76
CA SER A 88 -27.56 66.42 -47.21
C SER A 88 -28.32 67.61 -47.90
N LEU A 89 -29.63 67.70 -48.28
CA LEU A 89 -30.92 66.96 -48.10
C LEU A 89 -32.03 67.49 -49.10
N CYS A 90 -33.29 66.98 -49.04
CA CYS A 90 -34.62 67.63 -49.32
C CYS A 90 -35.42 67.38 -50.64
N GLY A 91 -36.77 67.48 -50.56
CA GLY A 91 -37.77 67.44 -51.64
C GLY A 91 -39.19 66.98 -51.20
N THR A 92 -40.28 67.32 -51.93
CA THR A 92 -41.68 66.99 -51.56
C THR A 92 -42.59 66.67 -52.77
N GLY A 93 -43.58 65.78 -52.57
CA GLY A 93 -44.58 65.37 -53.57
C GLY A 93 -45.57 64.32 -53.01
N PRO A 94 -46.64 63.93 -53.74
CA PRO A 94 -47.64 62.95 -53.28
C PRO A 94 -47.08 61.52 -53.22
N PHE A 95 -46.01 61.25 -53.97
CA PHE A 95 -45.06 60.19 -53.65
C PHE A 95 -43.81 60.86 -53.05
N PRO A 96 -43.12 60.23 -52.07
CA PRO A 96 -41.82 60.73 -51.62
C PRO A 96 -40.90 60.86 -52.83
N PRO A 97 -40.19 61.99 -53.00
CA PRO A 97 -39.33 62.21 -54.17
C PRO A 97 -38.27 61.11 -54.28
N PRO A 98 -37.65 60.93 -55.47
CA PRO A 98 -36.56 59.98 -55.66
C PRO A 98 -35.49 60.09 -54.56
N ALA A 99 -35.10 61.30 -54.16
CA ALA A 99 -34.19 61.56 -53.06
C ALA A 99 -34.65 60.97 -51.70
N LEU A 100 -35.93 61.07 -51.31
CA LEU A 100 -36.41 60.43 -50.07
C LEU A 100 -36.57 58.91 -50.22
N ARG A 101 -36.90 58.40 -51.42
CA ARG A 101 -36.92 56.95 -51.70
C ARG A 101 -35.52 56.35 -51.65
N GLU A 102 -34.52 57.05 -52.16
CA GLU A 102 -33.11 56.64 -52.15
C GLU A 102 -32.50 56.81 -50.76
N GLN A 103 -32.84 57.89 -50.04
CA GLN A 103 -32.42 58.09 -48.64
C GLN A 103 -33.03 57.02 -47.72
N SER A 104 -34.33 56.72 -47.82
CA SER A 104 -34.96 55.65 -47.04
C SER A 104 -34.42 54.28 -47.41
N ALA A 105 -34.24 53.96 -48.70
CA ALA A 105 -33.57 52.73 -49.12
C ALA A 105 -32.10 52.66 -48.65
N GLY A 106 -31.40 53.79 -48.57
CA GLY A 106 -30.04 53.92 -48.03
C GLY A 106 -30.00 53.65 -46.52
N LEU A 107 -30.95 54.22 -45.76
CA LEU A 107 -31.10 53.98 -44.32
C LEU A 107 -31.48 52.53 -44.04
N SER A 108 -32.42 51.93 -44.79
CA SER A 108 -32.75 50.50 -44.67
C SER A 108 -31.56 49.59 -45.02
N LYS A 109 -30.72 49.96 -46.01
CA LYS A 109 -29.46 49.25 -46.31
C LYS A 109 -28.44 49.41 -45.19
N ALA A 110 -28.32 50.58 -44.57
CA ALA A 110 -27.43 50.80 -43.44
C ALA A 110 -27.86 49.98 -42.21
N LEU A 111 -29.14 50.08 -41.81
CA LEU A 111 -29.71 49.34 -40.68
C LEU A 111 -29.62 47.82 -40.87
N SER A 112 -29.94 47.31 -42.07
CA SER A 112 -29.80 45.87 -42.36
C SER A 112 -28.33 45.41 -42.38
N ALA A 113 -27.39 46.23 -42.86
CA ALA A 113 -25.96 45.92 -42.79
C ALA A 113 -25.41 45.94 -41.34
N GLU A 114 -25.87 46.87 -40.51
CA GLU A 114 -25.52 46.94 -39.09
C GLU A 114 -26.11 45.78 -38.29
N TYR A 115 -27.38 45.45 -38.50
CA TYR A 115 -28.03 44.27 -37.94
C TYR A 115 -27.30 42.98 -38.38
N THR A 116 -27.01 42.81 -39.68
CA THR A 116 -26.22 41.67 -40.19
C THR A 116 -24.84 41.57 -39.53
N ARG A 117 -24.17 42.70 -39.30
CA ARG A 117 -22.88 42.76 -38.60
C ARG A 117 -23.02 42.35 -37.13
N ALA A 118 -24.07 42.79 -36.44
CA ALA A 118 -24.35 42.43 -35.06
C ALA A 118 -24.69 40.93 -34.92
N VAL A 119 -25.55 40.38 -35.77
CA VAL A 119 -25.87 38.94 -35.80
C VAL A 119 -24.60 38.11 -36.04
N ARG A 120 -23.72 38.50 -36.98
CA ARG A 120 -22.42 37.85 -37.21
C ARG A 120 -21.49 37.87 -35.99
N GLN A 121 -21.57 38.89 -35.14
CA GLN A 121 -20.77 38.96 -33.91
C GLN A 121 -21.30 38.00 -32.84
N VAL A 122 -22.63 37.90 -32.69
CA VAL A 122 -23.30 36.97 -31.78
C VAL A 122 -23.12 35.51 -32.23
N GLU A 123 -23.40 35.21 -33.49
CA GLU A 123 -23.20 33.90 -34.13
C GLU A 123 -21.75 33.41 -33.98
N GLY A 124 -20.78 34.28 -34.28
CA GLY A 124 -19.36 33.98 -34.07
C GLY A 124 -18.99 33.82 -32.59
N HIS A 125 -19.70 34.45 -31.65
CA HIS A 125 -19.48 34.27 -30.22
C HIS A 125 -20.02 32.92 -29.73
N LEU A 126 -21.24 32.55 -30.14
CA LEU A 126 -21.85 31.24 -29.86
C LEU A 126 -20.95 30.09 -30.35
N ARG A 127 -20.45 30.15 -31.60
CA ARG A 127 -19.50 29.15 -32.12
C ARG A 127 -18.18 29.09 -31.33
N ARG A 128 -17.61 30.22 -30.91
CA ARG A 128 -16.39 30.26 -30.08
C ARG A 128 -16.61 29.63 -28.70
N GLN A 129 -17.78 29.84 -28.09
CA GLN A 129 -18.15 29.24 -26.81
C GLN A 129 -18.37 27.72 -26.95
N ALA A 130 -19.02 27.26 -28.03
CA ALA A 130 -19.16 25.83 -28.33
C ALA A 130 -17.79 25.15 -28.52
N GLY A 131 -16.85 25.82 -29.19
CA GLY A 131 -15.45 25.38 -29.30
C GLY A 131 -14.80 25.16 -27.93
N ARG A 132 -14.91 26.13 -27.01
CA ARG A 132 -14.39 26.02 -25.63
C ARG A 132 -14.99 24.85 -24.84
N ILE A 133 -16.27 24.54 -25.08
CA ILE A 133 -16.95 23.38 -24.48
C ILE A 133 -16.44 22.07 -25.08
N ASN A 134 -16.25 22.01 -26.40
CA ASN A 134 -15.69 20.82 -27.05
C ASN A 134 -14.25 20.55 -26.59
N GLU A 135 -13.43 21.58 -26.37
CA GLU A 135 -12.14 21.43 -25.69
C GLU A 135 -12.27 20.92 -24.25
N ALA A 136 -13.26 21.39 -23.48
CA ALA A 136 -13.48 20.93 -22.11
C ALA A 136 -13.95 19.46 -22.06
N ALA A 137 -14.83 19.06 -22.99
CA ALA A 137 -15.28 17.68 -23.15
C ALA A 137 -14.15 16.75 -23.61
N THR A 138 -13.29 17.18 -24.53
CA THR A 138 -12.10 16.38 -24.93
C THR A 138 -11.09 16.26 -23.79
N ARG A 139 -10.81 17.33 -23.04
CA ARG A 139 -9.97 17.26 -21.82
C ARG A 139 -10.52 16.27 -20.78
N LEU A 140 -11.84 16.30 -20.50
CA LEU A 140 -12.47 15.34 -19.59
C LEU A 140 -12.47 13.91 -20.13
N ASN A 141 -12.59 13.68 -21.45
CA ASN A 141 -12.45 12.34 -22.02
C ASN A 141 -11.04 11.76 -21.80
N HIS A 142 -9.98 12.56 -21.99
CA HIS A 142 -8.61 12.12 -21.68
C HIS A 142 -8.40 11.83 -20.18
N GLN A 143 -9.06 12.59 -19.28
CA GLN A 143 -9.04 12.29 -17.85
C GLN A 143 -9.86 11.02 -17.50
N LYS A 144 -11.01 10.81 -18.13
CA LYS A 144 -11.84 9.59 -18.04
C LYS A 144 -11.03 8.34 -18.42
N GLU A 145 -10.27 8.36 -19.51
CA GLU A 145 -9.38 7.24 -19.88
C GLU A 145 -8.31 6.95 -18.81
N LYS A 146 -7.75 7.99 -18.18
CA LYS A 146 -6.78 7.82 -17.09
C LYS A 146 -7.44 7.24 -15.83
N LEU A 147 -8.66 7.66 -15.50
CA LEU A 147 -9.47 7.04 -14.44
C LEU A 147 -9.74 5.56 -14.72
N GLU A 148 -10.10 5.19 -15.95
CA GLU A 148 -10.29 3.79 -16.35
C GLU A 148 -9.00 2.96 -16.28
N LYS A 149 -7.84 3.55 -16.63
CA LYS A 149 -6.51 2.91 -16.47
C LYS A 149 -6.18 2.66 -15.00
N LEU A 150 -6.36 3.68 -14.14
CA LEU A 150 -6.13 3.58 -12.70
C LEU A 150 -7.09 2.59 -12.03
N LEU A 151 -8.37 2.60 -12.42
CA LEU A 151 -9.39 1.67 -11.98
C LEU A 151 -9.09 0.22 -12.39
N ARG A 152 -8.47 0.01 -13.57
CA ARG A 152 -7.92 -1.30 -13.96
C ARG A 152 -6.73 -1.71 -13.08
N SER A 153 -5.79 -0.81 -12.79
CA SER A 153 -4.70 -1.09 -11.82
C SER A 153 -5.23 -1.50 -10.45
N VAL A 154 -6.19 -0.76 -9.87
CA VAL A 154 -6.82 -1.12 -8.57
C VAL A 154 -7.55 -2.48 -8.62
N ARG A 155 -8.17 -2.84 -9.76
CA ARG A 155 -8.80 -4.16 -9.95
C ARG A 155 -7.75 -5.29 -10.06
N THR A 156 -6.61 -5.06 -10.73
CA THR A 156 -5.46 -5.98 -10.74
C THR A 156 -4.85 -6.13 -9.35
N ALA A 157 -4.69 -5.04 -8.61
CA ALA A 157 -4.24 -5.02 -7.22
C ALA A 157 -5.13 -5.87 -6.29
N LEU A 158 -6.45 -5.79 -6.42
CA LEU A 158 -7.40 -6.66 -5.70
C LEU A 158 -7.24 -8.14 -6.07
N LEU A 159 -6.99 -8.46 -7.35
CA LEU A 159 -6.73 -9.83 -7.79
C LEU A 159 -5.42 -10.38 -7.20
N VAL A 160 -4.37 -9.55 -7.14
CA VAL A 160 -3.08 -9.91 -6.53
C VAL A 160 -3.22 -10.12 -5.02
N ASN A 161 -3.94 -9.24 -4.31
CA ASN A 161 -4.27 -9.41 -2.90
C ASN A 161 -5.03 -10.73 -2.63
N LYS A 162 -6.06 -11.03 -3.43
CA LYS A 162 -6.80 -12.29 -3.35
C LYS A 162 -5.87 -13.49 -3.54
N LYS A 163 -5.10 -13.55 -4.62
CA LYS A 163 -4.16 -14.65 -4.90
C LYS A 163 -3.07 -14.79 -3.82
N THR A 164 -2.59 -13.68 -3.24
CA THR A 164 -1.63 -13.71 -2.11
C THR A 164 -2.26 -14.38 -0.89
N THR A 165 -3.52 -14.04 -0.59
CA THR A 165 -4.27 -14.61 0.52
C THR A 165 -4.50 -16.11 0.30
N GLU A 166 -4.89 -16.51 -0.90
CA GLU A 166 -5.07 -17.91 -1.30
C GLU A 166 -3.76 -18.70 -1.19
N GLU A 167 -2.63 -18.15 -1.65
CA GLU A 167 -1.31 -18.78 -1.49
C GLU A 167 -0.99 -19.03 0.00
N ARG A 168 -1.23 -18.05 0.88
CA ARG A 168 -1.00 -18.17 2.33
C ARG A 168 -1.94 -19.13 3.06
N THR A 169 -3.08 -19.52 2.47
CA THR A 169 -3.90 -20.63 3.00
C THR A 169 -3.28 -22.02 2.78
N ARG A 170 -2.19 -22.13 2.00
CA ARG A 170 -1.44 -23.39 1.80
C ARG A 170 -0.38 -23.67 2.87
N ARG A 171 -0.31 -22.87 3.94
CA ARG A 171 0.58 -23.13 5.08
C ARG A 171 0.18 -24.44 5.79
N PRO A 172 1.11 -25.16 6.44
CA PRO A 172 0.76 -26.35 7.22
C PRO A 172 -0.28 -26.05 8.29
N ALA A 173 -1.10 -27.04 8.68
CA ALA A 173 -2.22 -26.86 9.60
C ALA A 173 -1.82 -26.11 10.91
N THR A 174 -0.67 -26.45 11.49
CA THR A 174 -0.07 -25.83 12.69
C THR A 174 0.27 -24.34 12.54
N GLU A 175 0.36 -23.82 11.32
CA GLU A 175 0.70 -22.43 10.99
C GLU A 175 -0.50 -21.64 10.40
N THR A 176 -1.72 -22.19 10.48
CA THR A 176 -2.92 -21.59 9.84
C THR A 176 -3.48 -20.37 10.60
N GLU A 177 -2.98 -20.09 11.80
CA GLU A 177 -3.40 -18.90 12.56
C GLU A 177 -3.08 -17.59 11.83
N LYS A 178 -3.95 -16.60 12.00
CA LYS A 178 -3.84 -15.30 11.35
C LYS A 178 -2.74 -14.48 12.02
N ASP A 179 -1.68 -14.20 11.27
CA ASP A 179 -0.60 -13.33 11.73
C ASP A 179 -0.74 -11.90 11.18
N GLU A 180 0.17 -11.03 11.59
CA GLU A 180 0.24 -9.61 11.20
C GLU A 180 0.13 -9.40 9.68
N ALA A 181 0.74 -10.26 8.85
CA ALA A 181 0.65 -10.14 7.39
C ALA A 181 -0.74 -10.52 6.85
N ASP A 182 -1.51 -11.38 7.53
CA ASP A 182 -2.91 -11.65 7.17
C ASP A 182 -3.83 -10.47 7.53
N PHE A 183 -3.54 -9.77 8.64
CA PHE A 183 -4.23 -8.53 8.98
C PHE A 183 -3.90 -7.40 7.98
N LEU A 184 -2.63 -7.26 7.58
CA LEU A 184 -2.21 -6.31 6.55
C LEU A 184 -2.83 -6.62 5.18
N LEU A 185 -2.90 -7.90 4.78
CA LEU A 185 -3.63 -8.31 3.57
C LEU A 185 -5.12 -7.99 3.64
N CYS A 186 -5.76 -8.17 4.80
CA CYS A 186 -7.16 -7.79 5.00
C CYS A 186 -7.36 -6.27 4.92
N HIS A 187 -6.42 -5.49 5.47
CA HIS A 187 -6.41 -4.02 5.40
C HIS A 187 -6.22 -3.51 3.97
N GLU A 188 -5.23 -4.02 3.23
CA GLU A 188 -5.03 -3.74 1.80
C GLU A 188 -6.29 -4.03 1.00
N ARG A 189 -6.95 -5.18 1.22
CA ARG A 189 -8.19 -5.55 0.52
C ARG A 189 -9.32 -4.55 0.76
N LYS A 190 -9.48 -4.06 1.99
CA LYS A 190 -10.48 -3.03 2.34
C LYS A 190 -10.16 -1.71 1.64
N GLY A 191 -8.95 -1.18 1.84
CA GLY A 191 -8.52 0.07 1.24
C GLY A 191 -8.60 0.06 -0.29
N LEU A 192 -8.15 -1.00 -0.96
CA LEU A 192 -8.30 -1.14 -2.42
C LEU A 192 -9.77 -1.20 -2.87
N SER A 193 -10.67 -1.78 -2.06
CA SER A 193 -12.11 -1.81 -2.35
C SER A 193 -12.75 -0.43 -2.23
N GLU A 194 -12.34 0.36 -1.22
CA GLU A 194 -12.74 1.76 -1.05
C GLU A 194 -12.21 2.63 -2.21
N LEU A 195 -10.93 2.49 -2.59
CA LEU A 195 -10.34 3.20 -3.73
C LEU A 195 -11.09 2.85 -5.04
N LYS A 196 -11.41 1.57 -5.25
CA LYS A 196 -12.21 1.11 -6.40
C LYS A 196 -13.60 1.78 -6.43
N TRP A 197 -14.31 1.80 -5.30
CA TRP A 197 -15.65 2.41 -5.20
C TRP A 197 -15.62 3.93 -5.45
N ASN A 198 -14.64 4.64 -4.89
CA ASN A 198 -14.44 6.07 -5.13
C ASN A 198 -14.16 6.37 -6.63
N LEU A 199 -13.35 5.55 -7.29
CA LEU A 199 -13.11 5.65 -8.74
C LEU A 199 -14.35 5.29 -9.58
N ASP A 200 -15.08 4.22 -9.22
CA ASP A 200 -16.31 3.79 -9.90
C ASP A 200 -17.40 4.89 -9.83
N ILE A 201 -17.44 5.71 -8.76
CA ILE A 201 -18.31 6.90 -8.65
C ILE A 201 -17.75 8.07 -9.48
N LEU A 202 -16.48 8.44 -9.28
CA LEU A 202 -15.88 9.58 -9.99
C LEU A 202 -15.93 9.40 -11.51
N LEU A 203 -15.85 8.16 -12.01
CA LEU A 203 -16.03 7.83 -13.42
C LEU A 203 -17.47 8.11 -13.90
N LYS A 204 -18.49 7.82 -13.09
CA LYS A 204 -19.89 8.15 -13.38
C LYS A 204 -20.13 9.66 -13.41
N ASP A 205 -19.65 10.38 -12.38
CA ASP A 205 -19.69 11.85 -12.33
C ASP A 205 -19.03 12.48 -13.57
N THR A 206 -17.95 11.87 -14.06
CA THR A 206 -17.24 12.33 -15.26
C THR A 206 -18.01 12.06 -16.55
N LEU A 207 -18.68 10.90 -16.65
CA LEU A 207 -19.54 10.57 -17.80
C LEU A 207 -20.76 11.50 -17.89
N THR A 208 -21.42 11.81 -16.77
CA THR A 208 -22.54 12.76 -16.76
C THR A 208 -22.08 14.19 -17.10
N GLN A 209 -20.92 14.64 -16.59
CA GLN A 209 -20.37 15.95 -16.95
C GLN A 209 -19.96 16.04 -18.44
N ILE A 210 -19.51 14.94 -19.06
CA ILE A 210 -19.25 14.88 -20.51
C ILE A 210 -20.57 14.98 -21.30
N GLN A 211 -21.65 14.37 -20.81
CA GLN A 211 -22.98 14.47 -21.42
C GLN A 211 -23.55 15.90 -21.34
N THR A 212 -23.47 16.57 -20.18
CA THR A 212 -23.96 17.95 -20.03
C THR A 212 -23.16 18.96 -20.86
N LEU A 213 -21.84 18.80 -20.98
CA LEU A 213 -21.02 19.56 -21.92
C LEU A 213 -21.44 19.31 -23.38
N THR A 214 -21.67 18.05 -23.76
CA THR A 214 -22.11 17.70 -25.13
C THR A 214 -23.47 18.33 -25.45
N GLN A 215 -24.40 18.35 -24.49
CA GLN A 215 -25.71 18.97 -24.62
C GLN A 215 -25.62 20.51 -24.73
N SER A 216 -24.85 21.16 -23.85
CA SER A 216 -24.62 22.61 -23.89
C SER A 216 -23.92 23.05 -25.18
N SER A 217 -23.01 22.23 -25.73
CA SER A 217 -22.38 22.47 -27.04
C SER A 217 -23.39 22.43 -28.20
N ARG A 218 -24.36 21.50 -28.16
CA ARG A 218 -25.44 21.44 -29.17
C ARG A 218 -26.29 22.71 -29.12
N TRP A 219 -26.82 23.08 -27.95
CA TRP A 219 -27.64 24.28 -27.81
C TRP A 219 -26.94 25.56 -28.32
N LEU A 220 -25.65 25.74 -28.05
CA LEU A 220 -24.87 26.86 -28.60
C LEU A 220 -24.77 26.83 -30.14
N LEU A 221 -24.62 25.64 -30.72
CA LEU A 221 -24.58 25.47 -32.18
C LEU A 221 -25.97 25.65 -32.79
N ASP A 222 -27.02 25.17 -32.16
CA ASP A 222 -28.41 25.33 -32.61
C ASP A 222 -28.78 26.83 -32.67
N CYS A 223 -28.52 27.59 -31.61
CA CYS A 223 -28.66 29.05 -31.60
C CYS A 223 -27.79 29.71 -32.69
N ALA A 224 -26.54 29.26 -32.87
CA ALA A 224 -25.65 29.81 -33.91
C ALA A 224 -26.18 29.52 -35.34
N PHE A 225 -26.78 28.36 -35.58
CA PHE A 225 -27.40 28.01 -36.87
C PHE A 225 -28.66 28.83 -37.15
N GLU A 226 -29.50 29.12 -36.14
CA GLU A 226 -30.60 30.06 -36.32
C GLU A 226 -30.09 31.46 -36.69
N ARG A 227 -29.11 31.96 -35.94
CA ARG A 227 -28.52 33.28 -36.21
C ARG A 227 -27.81 33.31 -37.58
N SER A 228 -27.25 32.20 -38.06
CA SER A 228 -26.68 32.13 -39.42
C SER A 228 -27.74 32.20 -40.52
N ARG A 229 -28.92 31.58 -40.34
CA ARG A 229 -30.04 31.71 -41.31
C ARG A 229 -30.51 33.16 -41.46
N VAL A 230 -30.54 33.92 -40.37
CA VAL A 230 -30.88 35.36 -40.39
C VAL A 230 -29.88 36.16 -41.26
N ILE A 231 -28.61 35.76 -41.30
CA ILE A 231 -27.58 36.37 -42.16
C ILE A 231 -27.74 35.98 -43.63
N GLU A 232 -28.25 34.77 -43.91
CA GLU A 232 -28.50 34.27 -45.28
C GLU A 232 -29.67 34.98 -45.97
N LEU A 233 -30.66 35.44 -45.19
CA LEU A 233 -31.82 36.18 -45.68
C LEU A 233 -31.53 37.64 -46.06
N LEU A 234 -30.36 38.19 -45.68
CA LEU A 234 -30.05 39.62 -45.83
C LEU A 234 -29.06 39.89 -46.99
N PRO A 235 -29.20 41.00 -47.75
CA PRO A 235 -28.43 41.22 -48.97
C PRO A 235 -26.91 41.31 -48.73
N GLN A 236 -26.16 40.31 -49.18
CA GLN A 236 -24.71 40.25 -48.98
C GLN A 236 -23.89 41.29 -49.78
N LYS A 237 -24.53 42.07 -50.65
CA LYS A 237 -23.89 43.09 -51.50
C LYS A 237 -24.45 44.48 -51.19
N GLY A 238 -23.78 45.20 -50.28
CA GLY A 238 -23.92 46.64 -50.05
C GLY A 238 -22.55 47.31 -50.02
N PRO A 239 -22.41 48.57 -50.47
CA PRO A 239 -21.15 49.31 -50.39
C PRO A 239 -20.75 49.58 -48.92
N PRO A 240 -19.46 49.80 -48.63
CA PRO A 240 -19.00 50.08 -47.28
C PRO A 240 -19.58 51.42 -46.75
N PRO A 241 -20.16 51.46 -45.54
CA PRO A 241 -20.72 52.69 -44.98
C PRO A 241 -19.62 53.64 -44.52
N ALA A 242 -19.68 54.89 -44.98
CA ALA A 242 -18.78 55.97 -44.57
C ALA A 242 -19.27 56.68 -43.28
N SER A 243 -19.27 55.96 -42.15
CA SER A 243 -19.35 56.57 -40.82
C SER A 243 -18.69 55.67 -39.76
N VAL A 244 -17.95 56.29 -38.84
CA VAL A 244 -17.29 55.61 -37.72
C VAL A 244 -17.98 56.02 -36.41
N HIS A 245 -19.03 55.30 -36.05
CA HIS A 245 -19.52 55.29 -34.67
C HIS A 245 -18.87 54.14 -33.90
N PRO A 246 -18.49 54.33 -32.61
CA PRO A 246 -17.93 53.26 -31.79
C PRO A 246 -19.01 52.21 -31.52
N LEU A 247 -18.94 51.10 -32.25
CA LEU A 247 -19.97 50.07 -32.23
C LEU A 247 -20.00 49.37 -30.86
N ILE A 248 -21.03 49.68 -30.06
CA ILE A 248 -21.31 48.98 -28.80
C ILE A 248 -21.46 47.49 -29.11
N SER A 249 -20.79 46.63 -28.32
CA SER A 249 -20.87 45.18 -28.50
C SER A 249 -22.33 44.72 -28.37
N PRO A 250 -22.90 43.96 -29.33
CA PRO A 250 -24.28 43.49 -29.26
C PRO A 250 -24.53 42.54 -28.07
N LEU A 251 -23.46 41.99 -27.48
CA LEU A 251 -23.48 41.19 -26.25
C LEU A 251 -23.54 42.04 -24.97
N SER A 252 -23.60 43.37 -25.10
CA SER A 252 -23.67 44.37 -24.01
C SER A 252 -24.93 45.22 -24.06
N LEU A 253 -25.84 44.96 -25.01
CA LEU A 253 -27.22 45.46 -24.98
C LEU A 253 -28.12 44.41 -24.31
N GLU A 254 -29.26 44.83 -23.78
CA GLU A 254 -30.28 43.88 -23.32
C GLU A 254 -30.83 43.06 -24.49
N PRO A 255 -31.21 41.79 -24.26
CA PRO A 255 -31.68 40.91 -25.31
C PRO A 255 -33.07 41.33 -25.80
N ASP A 256 -33.25 41.32 -27.12
CA ASP A 256 -34.51 41.64 -27.79
C ASP A 256 -34.93 40.41 -28.62
N PRO A 257 -36.17 39.91 -28.50
CA PRO A 257 -36.65 38.77 -29.29
C PRO A 257 -36.60 39.01 -30.82
N SER A 258 -36.65 40.26 -31.28
CA SER A 258 -36.45 40.63 -32.70
C SER A 258 -34.99 41.02 -33.02
N GLY A 259 -34.18 41.22 -31.99
CA GLY A 259 -32.85 41.80 -32.07
C GLY A 259 -31.77 40.84 -32.57
N PRO A 260 -30.54 41.34 -32.76
CA PRO A 260 -29.41 40.50 -33.15
C PRO A 260 -28.93 39.57 -32.03
N PHE A 261 -29.32 39.86 -30.78
CA PHE A 261 -29.04 39.08 -29.59
C PHE A 261 -30.36 38.82 -28.85
N THR A 262 -30.82 37.57 -28.86
CA THR A 262 -32.13 37.17 -28.33
C THR A 262 -31.99 36.57 -26.91
N PRO A 263 -33.07 36.50 -26.11
CA PRO A 263 -32.98 35.98 -24.73
C PRO A 263 -32.47 34.54 -24.66
N GLU A 264 -32.77 33.68 -25.64
CA GLU A 264 -32.26 32.31 -25.71
C GLU A 264 -30.74 32.31 -25.94
N CYS A 265 -30.23 33.22 -26.77
CA CYS A 265 -28.79 33.39 -26.96
C CYS A 265 -28.09 33.83 -25.66
N LYS A 266 -28.76 34.64 -24.82
CA LYS A 266 -28.26 35.05 -23.49
C LYS A 266 -28.25 33.86 -22.52
N GLU A 267 -29.38 33.16 -22.37
CA GLU A 267 -29.52 32.01 -21.48
C GLU A 267 -28.53 30.88 -21.81
N VAL A 268 -28.38 30.54 -23.10
CA VAL A 268 -27.46 29.48 -23.53
C VAL A 268 -25.98 29.90 -23.35
N LEU A 269 -25.64 31.19 -23.46
CA LEU A 269 -24.30 31.68 -23.12
C LEU A 269 -24.02 31.69 -21.61
N GLU A 270 -24.97 32.11 -20.78
CA GLU A 270 -24.83 32.15 -19.32
C GLU A 270 -24.77 30.73 -18.72
N SER A 271 -25.69 29.85 -19.13
CA SER A 271 -25.70 28.44 -18.70
C SER A 271 -24.45 27.69 -19.17
N SER A 272 -23.99 27.89 -20.42
CA SER A 272 -22.74 27.29 -20.90
C SER A 272 -21.51 27.79 -20.15
N ALA A 273 -21.48 29.06 -19.73
CA ALA A 273 -20.42 29.59 -18.89
C ALA A 273 -20.40 28.90 -17.52
N ALA A 274 -21.57 28.65 -16.90
CA ALA A 274 -21.67 27.89 -15.66
C ALA A 274 -21.18 26.44 -15.82
N VAL A 275 -21.60 25.72 -16.89
CA VAL A 275 -21.16 24.35 -17.19
C VAL A 275 -19.64 24.28 -17.46
N LEU A 276 -19.04 25.32 -18.03
CA LEU A 276 -17.58 25.43 -18.16
C LEU A 276 -16.87 25.62 -16.82
N GLN A 277 -17.45 26.31 -15.83
CA GLN A 277 -16.85 26.43 -14.50
C GLN A 277 -16.97 25.12 -13.70
N THR A 278 -18.12 24.42 -13.76
CA THR A 278 -18.26 23.10 -13.11
C THR A 278 -17.31 22.07 -13.73
N SER A 279 -17.15 22.07 -15.06
CA SER A 279 -16.16 21.25 -15.76
C SER A 279 -14.72 21.48 -15.28
N LYS A 280 -14.30 22.74 -15.08
CA LYS A 280 -12.95 23.06 -14.54
C LYS A 280 -12.76 22.58 -13.11
N LEU A 281 -13.78 22.76 -12.25
CA LEU A 281 -13.74 22.28 -10.87
C LEU A 281 -13.65 20.75 -10.81
N HIS A 282 -14.45 20.07 -11.61
CA HIS A 282 -14.45 18.60 -11.74
C HIS A 282 -13.11 18.09 -12.27
N SER A 283 -12.52 18.77 -13.27
CA SER A 283 -11.21 18.41 -13.81
C SER A 283 -10.10 18.43 -12.75
N ARG A 284 -10.11 19.41 -11.84
CA ARG A 284 -9.18 19.50 -10.70
C ARG A 284 -9.44 18.42 -9.65
N ARG A 285 -10.72 18.14 -9.35
CA ARG A 285 -11.14 17.06 -8.43
C ARG A 285 -10.65 15.70 -8.94
N ILE A 286 -10.72 15.45 -10.24
CA ILE A 286 -10.21 14.22 -10.86
C ILE A 286 -8.70 14.09 -10.63
N GLU A 287 -7.92 15.12 -10.96
CA GLU A 287 -6.46 15.11 -10.82
C GLU A 287 -6.02 14.90 -9.36
N GLN A 288 -6.66 15.58 -8.40
CA GLN A 288 -6.40 15.38 -6.97
C GLN A 288 -6.71 13.94 -6.53
N VAL A 289 -7.91 13.44 -6.84
CA VAL A 289 -8.32 12.09 -6.43
C VAL A 289 -7.43 11.02 -7.08
N MET A 290 -7.03 11.18 -8.35
CA MET A 290 -6.06 10.28 -8.99
C MET A 290 -4.73 10.27 -8.25
N CYS A 291 -4.15 11.43 -7.93
CA CYS A 291 -2.90 11.52 -7.18
C CYS A 291 -3.00 10.84 -5.81
N ASP A 292 -4.09 11.05 -5.08
CA ASP A 292 -4.27 10.51 -3.73
C ASP A 292 -4.60 9.00 -3.75
N VAL A 293 -5.30 8.51 -4.77
CA VAL A 293 -5.50 7.08 -5.01
C VAL A 293 -4.17 6.38 -5.30
N ILE A 294 -3.32 6.94 -6.18
CA ILE A 294 -2.00 6.37 -6.51
C ILE A 294 -1.13 6.29 -5.25
N LYS A 295 -1.05 7.36 -4.45
CA LYS A 295 -0.31 7.36 -3.17
C LYS A 295 -0.83 6.30 -2.20
N LYS A 296 -2.16 6.22 -2.00
CA LYS A 296 -2.79 5.23 -1.09
C LYS A 296 -2.57 3.79 -1.57
N GLN A 297 -2.73 3.53 -2.86
CA GLN A 297 -2.47 2.21 -3.45
C GLN A 297 -1.00 1.79 -3.26
N ALA A 298 -0.05 2.69 -3.51
CA ALA A 298 1.37 2.43 -3.27
C ALA A 298 1.68 2.12 -1.79
N ALA A 299 1.15 2.94 -0.86
CA ALA A 299 1.35 2.73 0.57
C ALA A 299 0.76 1.40 1.09
N LEU A 300 -0.44 1.01 0.64
CA LEU A 300 -1.04 -0.27 0.98
C LEU A 300 -0.21 -1.45 0.44
N HIS A 301 0.25 -1.36 -0.81
CA HIS A 301 1.11 -2.38 -1.42
C HIS A 301 2.46 -2.53 -0.73
N GLN A 302 3.09 -1.41 -0.37
CA GLN A 302 4.36 -1.36 0.35
C GLN A 302 4.22 -1.99 1.74
N SER A 303 3.23 -1.57 2.53
CA SER A 303 3.00 -2.08 3.89
C SER A 303 2.82 -3.60 3.95
N VAL A 304 2.07 -4.19 3.01
CA VAL A 304 1.94 -5.65 2.91
C VAL A 304 3.25 -6.32 2.46
N ASN A 305 3.99 -5.73 1.53
CA ASN A 305 5.28 -6.28 1.08
C ASN A 305 6.32 -6.28 2.21
N GLU A 306 6.33 -5.23 3.04
CA GLU A 306 7.19 -5.10 4.23
C GLU A 306 6.78 -6.10 5.32
N GLY A 307 5.49 -6.22 5.63
CA GLY A 307 4.98 -7.23 6.58
C GLY A 307 5.30 -8.67 6.17
N LEU A 308 5.19 -9.00 4.87
CA LEU A 308 5.60 -10.31 4.35
C LEU A 308 7.12 -10.53 4.45
N LEU A 309 7.94 -9.51 4.18
CA LEU A 309 9.40 -9.58 4.37
C LEU A 309 9.77 -9.79 5.85
N GLN A 310 9.12 -9.07 6.75
CA GLN A 310 9.28 -9.21 8.20
C GLN A 310 8.90 -10.61 8.68
N LYS A 311 7.77 -11.15 8.23
CA LYS A 311 7.33 -12.53 8.53
C LYS A 311 8.32 -13.58 8.02
N ILE A 312 8.87 -13.41 6.81
CA ILE A 312 9.91 -14.30 6.25
C ILE A 312 11.17 -14.25 7.12
N ALA A 313 11.64 -13.06 7.51
CA ALA A 313 12.81 -12.88 8.35
C ALA A 313 12.64 -13.49 9.75
N GLN A 314 11.48 -13.30 10.39
CA GLN A 314 11.12 -13.96 11.65
C GLN A 314 11.17 -15.49 11.52
N THR A 315 10.58 -16.03 10.45
CA THR A 315 10.52 -17.49 10.22
C THR A 315 11.91 -18.07 9.91
N GLN A 316 12.77 -17.34 9.20
CA GLN A 316 14.17 -17.74 8.97
C GLN A 316 14.99 -17.73 10.26
N ASN A 317 14.84 -16.71 11.12
CA ASN A 317 15.49 -16.69 12.43
C ASN A 317 15.06 -17.87 13.31
N LEU A 318 13.77 -18.22 13.28
CA LEU A 318 13.23 -19.37 14.01
C LEU A 318 13.77 -20.71 13.48
N GLN A 319 13.92 -20.87 12.16
CA GLN A 319 14.60 -22.02 11.55
C GLN A 319 16.07 -22.15 11.99
N GLN A 320 16.80 -21.03 12.06
CA GLN A 320 18.18 -21.00 12.56
C GLN A 320 18.25 -21.45 14.03
N ARG A 321 17.34 -20.95 14.88
CA ARG A 321 17.26 -21.36 16.29
C ARG A 321 16.88 -22.84 16.46
N LEU A 322 15.94 -23.35 15.66
CA LEU A 322 15.61 -24.78 15.63
C LEU A 322 16.81 -25.63 15.22
N THR A 323 17.56 -25.20 14.20
CA THR A 323 18.79 -25.88 13.74
C THR A 323 19.83 -25.95 14.86
N MET A 324 20.12 -24.83 15.52
CA MET A 324 21.08 -24.77 16.61
C MET A 324 20.65 -25.58 17.84
N SER A 325 19.37 -25.47 18.23
CA SER A 325 18.82 -26.24 19.35
C SER A 325 18.84 -27.74 19.06
N SER A 326 18.43 -28.16 17.86
CA SER A 326 18.46 -29.57 17.44
C SER A 326 19.88 -30.14 17.41
N ALA A 327 20.88 -29.37 16.96
CA ALA A 327 22.28 -29.75 17.02
C ALA A 327 22.79 -29.87 18.48
N ALA A 328 22.43 -28.94 19.36
CA ALA A 328 22.80 -28.97 20.77
C ALA A 328 22.16 -30.18 21.51
N THR A 329 20.87 -30.45 21.28
CA THR A 329 20.18 -31.63 21.81
C THR A 329 20.81 -32.92 21.29
N ARG A 330 21.12 -33.01 19.99
CA ARG A 330 21.84 -34.16 19.41
C ARG A 330 23.20 -34.39 20.06
N GLN A 331 23.96 -33.32 20.33
CA GLN A 331 25.24 -33.41 21.02
C GLN A 331 25.05 -33.87 22.49
N ALA A 332 24.04 -33.36 23.19
CA ALA A 332 23.69 -33.80 24.54
C ALA A 332 23.33 -35.30 24.58
N ILE A 333 22.54 -35.80 23.63
CA ILE A 333 22.23 -37.24 23.49
C ILE A 333 23.51 -38.08 23.37
N TYR A 334 24.46 -37.69 22.50
CA TYR A 334 25.70 -38.45 22.35
C TYR A 334 26.59 -38.42 23.60
N ARG A 335 26.71 -37.25 24.26
CA ARG A 335 27.44 -37.14 25.54
C ARG A 335 26.80 -38.02 26.62
N LYS A 336 25.46 -38.00 26.71
CA LYS A 336 24.70 -38.79 27.67
C LYS A 336 24.78 -40.30 27.41
N LYS A 337 24.66 -40.73 26.15
CA LYS A 337 24.89 -42.15 25.77
C LYS A 337 26.31 -42.61 26.10
N ARG A 338 27.34 -41.76 25.96
CA ARG A 338 28.72 -42.07 26.42
C ARG A 338 28.82 -42.16 27.96
N GLN A 339 28.25 -41.22 28.71
CA GLN A 339 28.20 -41.28 30.18
C GLN A 339 27.50 -42.56 30.66
N MET A 340 26.39 -42.94 30.02
CA MET A 340 25.65 -44.17 30.28
C MET A 340 26.52 -45.41 29.99
N GLN A 341 27.20 -45.49 28.84
CA GLN A 341 28.12 -46.60 28.52
C GLN A 341 29.23 -46.78 29.57
N CYS A 342 29.85 -45.69 30.03
CA CYS A 342 30.84 -45.75 31.10
C CYS A 342 30.24 -46.26 32.42
N ALA A 343 29.04 -45.79 32.79
CA ALA A 343 28.34 -46.25 33.99
C ALA A 343 27.92 -47.74 33.88
N SER A 344 27.49 -48.21 32.69
CA SER A 344 27.15 -49.61 32.44
C SER A 344 28.37 -50.53 32.56
N TYR A 345 29.52 -50.12 32.05
CA TYR A 345 30.78 -50.85 32.19
C TYR A 345 31.22 -50.95 33.66
N SER A 346 31.15 -49.84 34.41
CA SER A 346 31.45 -49.84 35.84
C SER A 346 30.45 -50.68 36.65
N HIS A 347 29.16 -50.65 36.31
CA HIS A 347 28.14 -51.49 36.93
C HIS A 347 28.37 -52.98 36.62
N GLY A 348 28.79 -53.31 35.38
CA GLY A 348 29.20 -54.66 34.98
C GLY A 348 30.38 -55.18 35.80
N ARG A 349 31.40 -54.36 36.07
CA ARG A 349 32.50 -54.75 36.99
C ARG A 349 32.04 -54.84 38.45
N ALA A 350 31.15 -53.97 38.90
CA ALA A 350 30.58 -54.00 40.26
C ALA A 350 29.55 -55.13 40.50
N LEU A 351 29.11 -55.82 39.45
CA LEU A 351 28.33 -57.05 39.55
C LEU A 351 29.20 -58.25 39.98
N GLY A 352 30.49 -58.22 39.66
CA GLY A 352 31.41 -59.34 39.88
C GLY A 352 31.31 -60.43 38.79
N PRO A 353 32.00 -61.58 38.97
CA PRO A 353 31.80 -62.75 38.12
C PRO A 353 30.34 -63.22 38.18
N VAL A 354 29.77 -63.54 37.02
CA VAL A 354 28.34 -63.90 36.90
C VAL A 354 28.15 -65.40 37.14
N SER A 355 29.17 -66.22 36.89
CA SER A 355 29.20 -67.65 37.24
C SER A 355 30.15 -67.90 38.41
N SER A 356 29.78 -68.81 39.31
CA SER A 356 30.67 -69.33 40.34
C SER A 356 31.82 -70.19 39.76
N GLY A 357 31.76 -70.54 38.47
CA GLY A 357 32.86 -71.15 37.72
C GLY A 357 33.94 -70.15 37.26
N ASP A 358 33.66 -68.84 37.23
CA ASP A 358 34.63 -67.81 36.83
C ASP A 358 35.66 -67.51 37.94
N LEU A 359 35.44 -68.08 39.13
CA LEU A 359 36.29 -67.91 40.32
C LEU A 359 37.45 -68.91 40.29
N PHE A 360 38.62 -68.47 39.81
CA PHE A 360 39.87 -69.25 39.87
C PHE A 360 40.37 -69.54 41.30
N CYS A 361 39.80 -68.90 42.32
CA CYS A 361 40.15 -69.13 43.72
C CYS A 361 39.60 -70.49 44.22
N ARG A 362 40.45 -71.31 44.84
CA ARG A 362 40.07 -72.63 45.43
C ARG A 362 39.15 -72.54 46.66
N GLU A 363 38.73 -71.33 47.04
CA GLU A 363 37.95 -71.04 48.24
C GLU A 363 36.52 -70.67 47.84
N ARG A 364 35.57 -71.49 48.28
CA ARG A 364 34.14 -71.25 48.12
C ARG A 364 33.62 -70.62 49.40
N ILE A 365 32.82 -69.56 49.29
CA ILE A 365 32.16 -68.89 50.42
C ILE A 365 31.33 -69.89 51.25
N ASN A 366 30.79 -70.93 50.61
CA ASN A 366 30.02 -72.01 51.25
C ASN A 366 30.87 -72.96 52.13
N ARG A 367 32.17 -72.72 52.36
CA ARG A 367 32.97 -73.50 53.32
C ARG A 367 32.54 -73.13 54.77
N PRO A 368 32.32 -74.09 55.68
CA PRO A 368 31.88 -73.80 57.05
C PRO A 368 32.78 -72.80 57.81
N ILE A 369 34.09 -72.81 57.54
CA ILE A 369 35.04 -71.88 58.17
C ILE A 369 34.79 -70.41 57.79
N VAL A 370 34.34 -70.13 56.55
CA VAL A 370 33.99 -68.77 56.11
C VAL A 370 32.74 -68.29 56.83
N GLN A 371 31.74 -69.17 56.97
CA GLN A 371 30.51 -68.92 57.72
C GLN A 371 30.72 -68.75 59.24
N VAL A 372 31.91 -69.08 59.76
CA VAL A 372 32.30 -68.73 61.14
C VAL A 372 32.84 -67.30 61.19
N TYR A 373 33.70 -66.89 60.24
CA TYR A 373 34.17 -65.50 60.16
C TYR A 373 33.02 -64.50 59.93
N GLU A 374 32.04 -64.82 59.06
CA GLU A 374 30.86 -63.97 58.82
C GLU A 374 30.00 -63.70 60.07
N ARG A 375 30.11 -64.52 61.13
CA ARG A 375 29.37 -64.35 62.39
C ARG A 375 30.01 -63.36 63.36
N HIS A 376 31.26 -62.97 63.13
CA HIS A 376 31.94 -62.01 63.99
C HIS A 376 31.63 -60.55 63.54
N PRO A 377 31.16 -59.67 64.44
CA PRO A 377 30.79 -58.30 64.07
C PRO A 377 31.98 -57.47 63.55
N THR A 378 33.20 -57.84 63.92
CA THR A 378 34.47 -57.25 63.42
C THR A 378 34.78 -57.62 61.97
N PHE A 379 34.13 -58.64 61.40
CA PHE A 379 34.29 -59.05 60.01
C PHE A 379 33.19 -58.52 59.07
N GLN A 380 32.34 -57.59 59.53
CA GLN A 380 31.44 -56.82 58.67
C GLN A 380 32.21 -55.77 57.85
N LEU A 381 33.03 -56.25 56.89
CA LEU A 381 33.86 -55.46 55.99
C LEU A 381 33.10 -54.25 55.43
N PRO A 382 33.41 -52.99 55.83
CA PRO A 382 32.67 -51.81 55.39
C PRO A 382 32.76 -51.62 53.87
N GLU A 383 33.83 -52.11 53.24
CA GLU A 383 34.04 -52.14 51.80
C GLU A 383 32.91 -52.89 51.09
N SER A 384 32.41 -53.99 51.66
CA SER A 384 31.31 -54.77 51.07
C SER A 384 30.00 -53.96 51.01
N ARG A 385 29.72 -53.19 52.07
CA ARG A 385 28.56 -52.27 52.13
C ARG A 385 28.73 -51.11 51.16
N LEU A 386 29.92 -50.53 51.06
CA LEU A 386 30.24 -49.45 50.12
C LEU A 386 30.12 -49.91 48.65
N ILE A 387 30.55 -51.13 48.33
CA ILE A 387 30.39 -51.73 47.00
C ILE A 387 28.91 -51.98 46.69
N ALA A 388 28.13 -52.52 47.63
CA ALA A 388 26.69 -52.72 47.45
C ALA A 388 25.93 -51.39 47.26
N GLN A 389 26.28 -50.36 48.04
CA GLN A 389 25.74 -49.01 47.92
C GLN A 389 26.13 -48.38 46.57
N GLY A 390 27.40 -48.44 46.18
CA GLY A 390 27.88 -47.94 44.89
C GLY A 390 27.23 -48.64 43.69
N LYS A 391 27.01 -49.95 43.77
CA LYS A 391 26.26 -50.75 42.78
C LYS A 391 24.81 -50.28 42.64
N ALA A 392 24.13 -50.01 43.76
CA ALA A 392 22.76 -49.47 43.75
C ALA A 392 22.70 -48.04 43.18
N MET A 393 23.64 -47.18 43.57
CA MET A 393 23.77 -45.81 43.02
C MET A 393 24.05 -45.83 41.51
N LEU A 394 24.91 -46.74 41.02
CA LEU A 394 25.16 -46.95 39.59
C LEU A 394 23.89 -47.42 38.85
N LYS A 395 23.11 -48.33 39.43
CA LYS A 395 21.83 -48.79 38.83
C LYS A 395 20.84 -47.64 38.69
N HIS A 396 20.59 -46.88 39.76
CA HIS A 396 19.69 -45.73 39.71
C HIS A 396 20.21 -44.59 38.84
N HIS A 397 21.53 -44.42 38.71
CA HIS A 397 22.12 -43.51 37.74
C HIS A 397 21.79 -43.95 36.31
N LEU A 398 21.96 -45.23 35.97
CA LEU A 398 21.61 -45.76 34.65
C LEU A 398 20.12 -45.58 34.32
N GLU A 399 19.22 -45.99 35.23
CA GLU A 399 17.77 -45.83 35.09
C GLU A 399 17.34 -44.36 34.89
N ARG A 400 18.07 -43.41 35.48
CA ARG A 400 17.82 -41.96 35.35
C ARG A 400 18.39 -41.38 34.06
N GLU A 401 19.58 -41.79 33.67
CA GLU A 401 20.23 -41.30 32.45
C GLU A 401 19.55 -41.87 31.19
N GLU A 402 19.04 -43.11 31.24
CA GLU A 402 18.21 -43.69 30.18
C GLU A 402 16.93 -42.87 29.94
N LYS A 403 16.18 -42.53 31.01
CA LYS A 403 15.01 -41.64 30.93
C LYS A 403 15.37 -40.26 30.37
N THR A 404 16.48 -39.68 30.85
CA THR A 404 17.00 -38.40 30.35
C THR A 404 17.35 -38.47 28.85
N VAL A 405 17.88 -39.60 28.39
CA VAL A 405 18.19 -39.86 26.97
C VAL A 405 16.92 -40.09 26.14
N GLY A 406 15.85 -40.65 26.72
CA GLY A 406 14.51 -40.68 26.13
C GLY A 406 13.97 -39.27 25.90
N GLU A 407 13.83 -38.47 26.96
CA GLU A 407 13.31 -37.10 26.90
C GLU A 407 14.06 -36.21 25.89
N LEU A 408 15.39 -36.34 25.82
CA LEU A 408 16.21 -35.64 24.83
C LEU A 408 15.95 -36.11 23.39
N GLN A 409 15.68 -37.40 23.16
CA GLN A 409 15.35 -37.94 21.83
C GLN A 409 13.97 -37.46 21.36
N ASP A 410 12.96 -37.47 22.22
CA ASP A 410 11.60 -36.98 21.91
C ASP A 410 11.65 -35.49 21.51
N VAL A 411 12.39 -34.69 22.28
CA VAL A 411 12.57 -33.26 21.98
C VAL A 411 13.40 -33.04 20.72
N HIS A 412 14.40 -33.89 20.43
CA HIS A 412 15.15 -33.82 19.17
C HIS A 412 14.29 -34.18 17.94
N LEU A 413 13.26 -35.04 18.11
CA LEU A 413 12.27 -35.32 17.07
C LEU A 413 11.34 -34.12 16.87
N GLN A 414 10.71 -33.61 17.93
CA GLN A 414 9.84 -32.42 17.86
C GLN A 414 10.54 -31.23 17.18
N LEU A 415 11.81 -30.95 17.51
CA LEU A 415 12.57 -29.85 16.89
C LEU A 415 12.80 -30.03 15.37
N LYS A 416 12.77 -31.26 14.85
CA LYS A 416 12.85 -31.53 13.40
C LYS A 416 11.50 -31.32 12.72
N ASP A 417 10.43 -31.76 13.37
CA ASP A 417 9.08 -31.63 12.83
C ASP A 417 8.67 -30.15 12.81
N ASP A 418 8.93 -29.42 13.90
CA ASP A 418 8.87 -27.96 13.97
C ASP A 418 9.68 -27.30 12.84
N PHE A 419 10.91 -27.77 12.58
CA PHE A 419 11.77 -27.23 11.51
C PHE A 419 11.18 -27.48 10.12
N CYS A 420 10.65 -28.66 9.85
CA CYS A 420 9.97 -28.98 8.60
C CYS A 420 8.73 -28.08 8.39
N VAL A 421 7.89 -27.93 9.43
CA VAL A 421 6.71 -27.05 9.40
C VAL A 421 7.10 -25.59 9.11
N LYS A 422 8.08 -25.03 9.83
CA LYS A 422 8.55 -23.64 9.59
C LYS A 422 9.24 -23.49 8.22
N ARG A 423 9.85 -24.55 7.67
CA ARG A 423 10.46 -24.53 6.32
C ARG A 423 9.41 -24.42 5.22
N GLU A 424 8.34 -25.20 5.29
CA GLU A 424 7.25 -25.12 4.32
C GLU A 424 6.45 -23.81 4.47
N SER A 425 6.23 -23.34 5.70
CA SER A 425 5.64 -22.02 5.98
C SER A 425 6.43 -20.88 5.30
N ALA A 426 7.76 -20.85 5.46
CA ALA A 426 8.61 -19.86 4.79
C ALA A 426 8.65 -19.99 3.26
N ARG A 427 8.48 -21.20 2.70
CA ARG A 427 8.35 -21.40 1.24
C ARG A 427 7.08 -20.77 0.70
N VAL A 428 5.95 -20.96 1.39
CA VAL A 428 4.65 -20.33 1.05
C VAL A 428 4.75 -18.80 1.11
N ASP A 429 5.30 -18.23 2.19
CA ASP A 429 5.45 -16.78 2.31
C ASP A 429 6.40 -16.19 1.25
N THR A 430 7.47 -16.92 0.91
CA THR A 430 8.37 -16.55 -0.20
C THR A 430 7.67 -16.61 -1.56
N ALA A 431 6.82 -17.59 -1.79
CA ALA A 431 6.02 -17.70 -3.02
C ALA A 431 4.99 -16.56 -3.12
N ALA A 432 4.28 -16.25 -2.03
CA ALA A 432 3.35 -15.14 -1.94
C ALA A 432 4.02 -13.78 -2.21
N LEU A 433 5.22 -13.53 -1.66
CA LEU A 433 5.99 -12.32 -1.95
C LEU A 433 6.50 -12.26 -3.40
N ARG A 434 6.94 -13.38 -3.98
CA ARG A 434 7.35 -13.47 -5.39
C ARG A 434 6.19 -13.17 -6.33
N LEU A 435 5.02 -13.76 -6.08
CA LEU A 435 3.78 -13.50 -6.81
C LEU A 435 3.46 -11.99 -6.84
N ARG A 436 3.51 -11.32 -5.69
CA ARG A 436 3.28 -9.87 -5.60
C ARG A 436 4.30 -9.07 -6.42
N ARG A 437 5.60 -9.38 -6.28
CA ARG A 437 6.67 -8.70 -7.04
C ARG A 437 6.48 -8.82 -8.55
N MET A 438 6.19 -10.02 -9.07
CA MET A 438 5.97 -10.23 -10.51
C MET A 438 4.77 -9.43 -11.05
N ASN A 439 3.70 -9.27 -10.26
CA ASN A 439 2.54 -8.46 -10.68
C ASN A 439 2.73 -6.95 -10.41
N THR A 440 3.69 -6.53 -9.59
CA THR A 440 3.94 -5.10 -9.28
C THR A 440 4.32 -4.32 -10.53
N SER A 441 5.06 -4.93 -11.45
CA SER A 441 5.42 -4.37 -12.77
C SER A 441 4.22 -4.06 -13.67
N HIS A 442 3.04 -4.63 -13.38
CA HIS A 442 1.79 -4.40 -14.11
C HIS A 442 0.79 -3.50 -13.35
N ILE A 443 1.21 -2.91 -12.23
CA ILE A 443 0.36 -2.07 -11.36
C ILE A 443 0.72 -0.58 -11.49
N PHE A 444 1.98 -0.26 -11.83
CA PHE A 444 2.52 1.10 -11.93
C PHE A 444 2.93 1.51 -13.36
N VAL A 445 2.42 0.81 -14.37
CA VAL A 445 2.58 1.06 -15.82
C VAL A 445 1.19 1.14 -16.46
#